data_AF-A0AA45XMB9-F1
#
_entry.id   AF-A0AA45XMB9-F1
#
_cell.length_a   1.000
_cell.length_b   1.000
_cell.length_c   1.000
_cell.angle_alpha   90.00
_cell.angle_beta   90.00
_cell.angle_gamma   90.00
#
_symmetry.space_group_name_H-M   'P 1'
#
loop_
_entity.id
_entity.type
_entity.pdbx_description
1 polymer ?
#
loop_
_entity_poly.entity_id
_entity_poly.type
_entity_poly.pdbx_seq_one_letter_code
_entity_poly.pdbx_strand_id
1 'polypeptide(L)'
;MLKVGDDLLLYRRLENGRVVCLSLDEEGHFGPEREISIHEAWLAKPRIDEYLGLVQLTFNDWESFALERRYRWGRIRIRILRLIRAARSKLDRYRKTTAVERYTVLNTVKTLRVGDNHPTAWDVASKLLGQFWTDNVDAFDRLDQVEAMLDALEELGEVKKNGARYLVTGKGIASLSQYEEEERKHRESMKNQNAIRWLTVIMAIAALLQAKVINLPALLNIKAWPW
;
A
#
# COMPACT_ATOMS: atom_id res chain seq x y z
N MET A 1 -30.13 24.45 -0.12
CA MET A 1 -30.55 25.59 0.71
C MET A 1 -30.28 26.88 -0.05
N LEU A 2 -31.11 27.90 0.14
CA LEU A 2 -31.04 29.21 -0.49
C LEU A 2 -31.05 30.25 0.63
N LYS A 3 -30.14 31.23 0.57
CA LYS A 3 -30.17 32.37 1.49
C LYS A 3 -30.72 33.59 0.74
N VAL A 4 -31.87 34.09 1.20
CA VAL A 4 -32.54 35.28 0.63
C VAL A 4 -32.66 36.30 1.77
N GLY A 5 -31.85 37.36 1.75
CA GLY A 5 -31.73 38.26 2.91
C GLY A 5 -31.16 37.51 4.12
N ASP A 6 -31.86 37.57 5.25
CA ASP A 6 -31.51 36.83 6.48
C ASP A 6 -32.19 35.45 6.58
N ASP A 7 -33.13 35.14 5.68
CA ASP A 7 -33.90 33.91 5.72
C ASP A 7 -33.14 32.75 5.05
N LEU A 8 -33.11 31.60 5.74
CA LEU A 8 -32.61 30.34 5.22
C LEU A 8 -33.78 29.48 4.70
N LEU A 9 -33.73 29.16 3.42
CA LEU A 9 -34.81 28.48 2.71
C LEU A 9 -34.32 27.13 2.16
N LEU A 10 -35.11 26.08 2.33
CA LEU A 10 -34.84 24.77 1.75
C LEU A 10 -35.69 24.57 0.51
N TYR A 11 -35.05 24.42 -0.66
CA TYR A 11 -35.75 24.11 -1.90
C TYR A 11 -36.51 22.78 -1.78
N ARG A 12 -37.78 22.77 -2.20
CA ARG A 12 -38.61 21.56 -2.24
C ARG A 12 -39.05 21.20 -3.65
N ARG A 13 -39.72 22.12 -4.35
CA ARG A 13 -40.29 21.87 -5.68
C ARG A 13 -40.46 23.16 -6.48
N LEU A 14 -40.70 23.01 -7.79
CA LEU A 14 -41.00 24.10 -8.70
C LEU A 14 -42.39 23.85 -9.31
N GLU A 15 -43.32 24.79 -9.11
CA GLU A 15 -44.71 24.71 -9.58
C GLU A 15 -45.07 25.99 -10.32
N ASN A 16 -45.59 25.87 -11.55
CA ASN A 16 -46.11 27.00 -12.35
C ASN A 16 -45.18 28.23 -12.44
N GLY A 17 -43.86 28.00 -12.54
CA GLY A 17 -42.88 29.09 -12.62
C GLY A 17 -42.55 29.77 -11.28
N ARG A 18 -42.95 29.18 -10.15
CA ARG A 18 -42.59 29.62 -8.80
C ARG A 18 -41.82 28.51 -8.08
N VAL A 19 -40.91 28.94 -7.20
CA VAL A 19 -40.10 28.05 -6.39
C VAL A 19 -40.75 27.92 -5.02
N VAL A 20 -41.17 26.70 -4.66
CA VAL A 20 -41.70 26.40 -3.33
C VAL A 20 -40.53 25.97 -2.44
N CYS A 21 -40.30 26.76 -1.39
CA CYS A 21 -39.26 26.55 -0.40
C CYS A 21 -39.88 26.31 0.97
N LEU A 22 -39.15 25.65 1.86
CA LEU A 22 -39.47 25.60 3.29
C LEU A 22 -38.63 26.65 4.02
N SER A 23 -39.25 27.53 4.80
CA SER A 23 -38.51 28.43 5.70
C SER A 23 -38.15 27.74 7.01
N LEU A 24 -37.12 28.26 7.67
CA LEU A 24 -36.77 27.84 9.01
C LEU A 24 -37.79 28.40 10.01
N ASP A 25 -38.37 27.54 10.83
CA ASP A 25 -39.26 27.89 11.94
C ASP A 25 -38.44 28.33 13.17
N GLU A 26 -39.09 28.98 14.15
CA GLU A 26 -38.43 29.45 15.38
C GLU A 26 -37.79 28.30 16.20
N GLU A 27 -38.31 27.08 16.04
CA GLU A 27 -37.79 25.85 16.63
C GLU A 27 -36.63 25.20 15.84
N GLY A 28 -36.19 25.81 14.74
CA GLY A 28 -35.07 25.33 13.91
C GLY A 28 -35.45 24.20 12.93
N HIS A 29 -36.74 23.91 12.76
CA HIS A 29 -37.24 22.95 11.78
C HIS A 29 -37.66 23.65 10.47
N PHE A 30 -37.54 22.95 9.33
CA PHE A 30 -38.05 23.45 8.06
C PHE A 30 -39.55 23.13 7.94
N GLY A 31 -40.41 24.13 8.17
CA GLY A 31 -41.85 23.92 8.35
C GLY A 31 -42.72 24.68 7.36
N PRO A 32 -42.75 26.03 7.40
CA PRO A 32 -43.67 26.79 6.57
C PRO A 32 -43.28 26.74 5.09
N GLU A 33 -44.23 26.42 4.22
CA GLU A 33 -44.06 26.56 2.77
C GLU A 33 -44.11 28.05 2.40
N ARG A 34 -43.08 28.52 1.69
CA ARG A 34 -42.97 29.87 1.16
C ARG A 34 -42.72 29.81 -0.34
N GLU A 35 -43.54 30.52 -1.09
CA GLU A 35 -43.34 30.69 -2.53
C GLU A 35 -42.43 31.88 -2.80
N ILE A 36 -41.46 31.67 -3.68
CA ILE A 36 -40.49 32.68 -4.11
C ILE A 36 -40.45 32.69 -5.63
N SER A 37 -40.26 33.87 -6.22
CA SER A 37 -40.11 33.98 -7.66
C SER A 37 -38.81 33.32 -8.13
N ILE A 38 -38.79 32.84 -9.38
CA ILE A 38 -37.57 32.27 -9.98
C ILE A 38 -36.43 33.32 -9.99
N HIS A 39 -36.76 34.60 -10.21
CA HIS A 39 -35.75 35.66 -10.21
C HIS A 39 -35.11 35.88 -8.83
N GLU A 40 -35.89 35.87 -7.76
CA GLU A 40 -35.35 35.97 -6.40
C GLU A 40 -34.53 34.74 -6.02
N ALA A 41 -34.94 33.54 -6.46
CA ALA A 41 -34.17 32.32 -6.25
C ALA A 41 -32.82 32.34 -6.99
N TRP A 42 -32.75 32.95 -8.18
CA TRP A 42 -31.50 33.12 -8.94
C TRP A 42 -30.54 34.14 -8.32
N LEU A 43 -31.07 35.21 -7.72
CA LEU A 43 -30.28 36.21 -7.02
C LEU A 43 -29.79 35.74 -5.63
N ALA A 44 -30.43 34.71 -5.08
CA ALA A 44 -30.04 34.10 -3.81
C ALA A 44 -28.69 33.38 -3.91
N LYS A 45 -27.91 33.39 -2.82
CA LYS A 45 -26.69 32.56 -2.70
C LYS A 45 -27.08 31.14 -2.30
N PRO A 46 -26.86 30.13 -3.16
CA PRO A 46 -27.25 28.77 -2.86
C PRO A 46 -26.18 28.06 -2.04
N ARG A 47 -26.60 27.19 -1.14
CA ARG A 47 -25.76 26.11 -0.60
C ARG A 47 -26.33 24.79 -1.08
N ILE A 48 -25.60 24.11 -1.95
CA ILE A 48 -25.98 22.83 -2.55
C ILE A 48 -25.05 21.76 -2.01
N ASP A 49 -25.60 20.77 -1.34
CA ASP A 49 -24.86 19.60 -0.85
C ASP A 49 -25.22 18.39 -1.74
N GLU A 50 -24.25 17.90 -2.52
CA GLU A 50 -24.40 16.71 -3.36
C GLU A 50 -23.60 15.54 -2.76
N TYR A 51 -24.28 14.41 -2.54
CA TYR A 51 -23.67 13.20 -1.99
C TYR A 51 -23.29 12.22 -3.12
N LEU A 52 -22.00 11.90 -3.23
CA LEU A 52 -21.46 10.93 -4.17
C LEU A 52 -20.92 9.70 -3.43
N GLY A 53 -21.83 8.85 -2.96
CA GLY A 53 -21.50 7.73 -2.06
C GLY A 53 -21.16 8.27 -0.66
N LEU A 54 -19.94 8.02 -0.18
CA LEU A 54 -19.45 8.49 1.13
C LEU A 54 -18.81 9.90 1.09
N VAL A 55 -18.81 10.57 -0.05
CA VAL A 55 -18.19 11.89 -0.22
C VAL A 55 -19.27 12.95 -0.41
N GLN A 56 -19.23 13.98 0.42
CA GLN A 56 -20.09 15.17 0.29
C GLN A 56 -19.35 16.26 -0.50
N LEU A 57 -20.01 16.82 -1.51
CA LEU A 57 -19.57 17.98 -2.25
C LEU A 57 -20.48 19.15 -1.90
N THR A 58 -19.91 20.19 -1.31
CA THR A 58 -20.65 21.41 -0.94
C THR A 58 -20.31 22.53 -1.93
N PHE A 59 -21.34 23.15 -2.51
CA PHE A 59 -21.23 24.28 -3.42
C PHE A 59 -21.94 25.49 -2.82
N ASN A 60 -21.27 26.64 -2.79
CA ASN A 60 -21.80 27.89 -2.23
C ASN A 60 -22.28 28.88 -3.30
N ASP A 61 -22.13 28.54 -4.59
CA ASP A 61 -22.46 29.40 -5.72
C ASP A 61 -23.10 28.60 -6.86
N TRP A 62 -24.00 29.25 -7.60
CA TRP A 62 -24.63 28.67 -8.79
C TRP A 62 -23.61 28.34 -9.87
N GLU A 63 -22.61 29.20 -10.06
CA GLU A 63 -21.57 29.00 -11.08
C GLU A 63 -20.69 27.81 -10.75
N SER A 64 -20.23 27.71 -9.49
CA SER A 64 -19.46 26.56 -9.00
C SER A 64 -20.21 25.25 -9.19
N PHE A 65 -21.53 25.24 -8.95
CA PHE A 65 -22.37 24.08 -9.20
C PHE A 65 -22.58 23.79 -10.70
N ALA A 66 -22.81 24.80 -11.53
CA ALA A 66 -22.99 24.65 -12.97
C ALA A 66 -21.71 24.15 -13.66
N LEU A 67 -20.55 24.65 -13.25
CA LEU A 67 -19.25 24.19 -13.71
C LEU A 67 -19.00 22.73 -13.31
N GLU A 68 -19.33 22.33 -12.08
CA GLU A 68 -19.26 20.93 -11.69
C GLU A 68 -20.25 20.06 -12.47
N ARG A 69 -21.45 20.55 -12.79
CA ARG A 69 -22.42 19.83 -13.62
C ARG A 69 -21.89 19.60 -15.04
N ARG A 70 -21.22 20.61 -15.61
CA ARG A 70 -20.67 20.59 -16.98
C ARG A 70 -19.41 19.73 -17.08
N TYR A 71 -18.44 19.96 -16.20
CA TYR A 71 -17.12 19.35 -16.30
C TYR A 71 -16.90 18.15 -15.37
N ARG A 72 -17.70 18.03 -14.29
CA ARG A 72 -17.65 16.93 -13.32
C ARG A 72 -16.26 16.72 -12.72
N TRP A 73 -15.50 17.81 -12.54
CA TRP A 73 -14.11 17.79 -12.06
C TRP A 73 -13.99 17.16 -10.68
N GLY A 74 -14.90 17.44 -9.76
CA GLY A 74 -15.00 16.79 -8.46
C GLY A 74 -15.17 15.28 -8.60
N ARG A 75 -16.06 14.83 -9.49
CA ARG A 75 -16.24 13.38 -9.75
C ARG A 75 -15.00 12.72 -10.37
N ILE A 76 -14.35 13.40 -11.32
CA ILE A 76 -13.13 12.92 -11.96
C ILE A 76 -12.00 12.82 -10.92
N ARG A 77 -11.83 13.85 -10.07
CA ARG A 77 -10.85 13.84 -8.97
C ARG A 77 -11.07 12.66 -8.03
N ILE A 78 -12.31 12.40 -7.63
CA ILE A 78 -12.64 11.25 -6.77
C ILE A 78 -12.31 9.93 -7.47
N ARG A 79 -12.63 9.79 -8.77
CA ARG A 79 -12.26 8.60 -9.56
C ARG A 79 -10.74 8.41 -9.65
N ILE A 80 -10.00 9.48 -9.92
CA ILE A 80 -8.53 9.47 -9.98
C ILE A 80 -7.94 9.07 -8.62
N LEU A 81 -8.43 9.65 -7.52
CA LEU A 81 -7.96 9.29 -6.18
C LEU A 81 -8.24 7.82 -5.82
N ARG A 82 -9.35 7.25 -6.29
CA ARG A 82 -9.63 5.81 -6.15
C ARG A 82 -8.68 4.98 -7.00
N LEU A 83 -8.44 5.38 -8.25
CA LEU A 83 -7.51 4.72 -9.16
C LEU A 83 -6.07 4.73 -8.63
N ILE A 84 -5.59 5.87 -8.11
CA ILE A 84 -4.25 5.98 -7.51
C ILE A 84 -4.13 5.06 -6.29
N ARG A 85 -5.14 5.04 -5.41
CA ARG A 85 -5.17 4.12 -4.25
C ARG A 85 -5.13 2.66 -4.68
N ALA A 86 -5.95 2.28 -5.67
CA ALA A 86 -5.98 0.92 -6.20
C ALA A 86 -4.69 0.53 -6.93
N ALA A 87 -4.05 1.48 -7.63
CA ALA A 87 -2.77 1.26 -8.27
C ALA A 87 -1.65 1.07 -7.25
N ARG A 88 -1.64 1.87 -6.18
CA ARG A 88 -0.67 1.77 -5.08
C ARG A 88 -0.80 0.44 -4.35
N SER A 89 -2.02 0.00 -4.03
CA SER A 89 -2.23 -1.30 -3.39
C SER A 89 -1.82 -2.46 -4.30
N LYS A 90 -2.07 -2.38 -5.62
CA LYS A 90 -1.55 -3.36 -6.59
C LYS A 90 -0.02 -3.36 -6.69
N LEU A 91 0.61 -2.19 -6.68
CA LEU A 91 2.07 -2.08 -6.72
C LEU A 91 2.72 -2.69 -5.46
N ASP A 92 2.15 -2.42 -4.29
CA ASP A 92 2.59 -3.01 -3.03
C ASP A 92 2.35 -4.53 -3.02
N ARG A 93 1.24 -5.02 -3.62
CA ARG A 93 0.95 -6.44 -3.82
C ARG A 93 2.02 -7.16 -4.65
N TYR A 94 2.51 -6.55 -5.73
CA TYR A 94 3.60 -7.09 -6.53
C TYR A 94 4.95 -7.08 -5.80
N ARG A 95 5.19 -6.09 -4.93
CA ARG A 95 6.46 -5.92 -4.22
C ARG A 95 6.61 -6.80 -2.97
N LYS A 96 5.51 -7.28 -2.38
CA LYS A 96 5.51 -7.98 -1.08
C LYS A 96 4.71 -9.29 -1.08
N THR A 97 4.79 -10.07 -2.16
CA THR A 97 4.47 -11.51 -2.04
C THR A 97 5.69 -12.24 -1.51
N THR A 98 6.10 -11.87 -0.30
CA THR A 98 7.10 -12.65 0.44
C THR A 98 6.35 -13.85 1.00
N ALA A 99 6.83 -15.06 0.71
CA ALA A 99 6.37 -16.24 1.43
C ALA A 99 6.54 -16.00 2.93
N VAL A 100 5.67 -16.55 3.77
CA VAL A 100 5.81 -16.46 5.22
C VAL A 100 7.04 -17.30 5.62
N GLU A 101 8.21 -16.67 5.61
CA GLU A 101 9.47 -17.32 5.93
C GLU A 101 9.71 -17.26 7.44
N ARG A 102 10.14 -18.39 8.02
CA ARG A 102 10.45 -18.52 9.46
C ARG A 102 11.34 -17.39 9.98
N TYR A 103 12.44 -17.10 9.27
CA TYR A 103 13.37 -16.02 9.64
C TYR A 103 12.66 -14.67 9.69
N THR A 104 11.85 -14.35 8.67
CA THR A 104 11.15 -13.06 8.59
C THR A 104 10.15 -12.89 9.72
N VAL A 105 9.41 -13.94 10.09
CA VAL A 105 8.47 -13.92 11.21
C VAL A 105 9.23 -13.70 12.52
N LEU A 106 10.27 -14.50 12.77
CA LEU A 106 11.06 -14.41 14.00
C LEU A 106 11.75 -13.05 14.15
N ASN A 107 12.32 -12.51 13.07
CA ASN A 107 12.91 -11.18 13.05
C ASN A 107 11.86 -10.07 13.22
N THR A 108 10.65 -10.27 12.69
CA THR A 108 9.53 -9.33 12.88
C THR A 108 9.10 -9.27 14.34
N VAL A 109 8.97 -10.42 15.02
CA VAL A 109 8.69 -10.46 16.47
C VAL A 109 9.78 -9.74 17.27
N LYS A 110 11.07 -9.94 16.92
CA LYS A 110 12.22 -9.25 17.54
C LYS A 110 12.14 -7.74 17.35
N THR A 111 11.86 -7.27 16.14
CA THR A 111 11.89 -5.84 15.79
C THR A 111 10.67 -5.06 16.29
N LEU A 112 9.52 -5.73 16.44
CA LEU A 112 8.31 -5.12 17.00
C LEU A 112 8.34 -4.99 18.52
N ARG A 113 9.29 -5.63 19.20
CA ARG A 113 9.46 -5.47 20.65
C ARG A 113 9.90 -4.05 20.97
N VAL A 114 9.04 -3.29 21.65
CA VAL A 114 9.35 -1.94 22.16
C VAL A 114 9.19 -1.95 23.68
N GLY A 115 10.32 -1.97 24.40
CA GLY A 115 10.34 -2.08 25.86
C GLY A 115 9.67 -3.38 26.35
N ASP A 116 8.64 -3.21 27.18
CA ASP A 116 7.82 -4.30 27.74
C ASP A 116 6.61 -4.67 26.86
N ASN A 117 6.39 -3.96 25.76
CA ASN A 117 5.31 -4.32 24.85
C ASN A 117 5.75 -5.45 23.91
N HIS A 118 4.93 -6.50 23.85
CA HIS A 118 5.17 -7.69 23.04
C HIS A 118 4.14 -7.77 21.92
N PRO A 119 4.55 -8.07 20.68
CA PRO A 119 3.66 -8.08 19.53
C PRO A 119 2.65 -9.24 19.59
N THR A 120 1.46 -8.98 19.07
CA THR A 120 0.42 -9.98 18.79
C THR A 120 0.63 -10.57 17.39
N ALA A 121 0.04 -11.72 17.08
CA ALA A 121 0.03 -12.27 15.72
C ALA A 121 -0.45 -11.24 14.68
N TRP A 122 -1.46 -10.44 15.03
CA TRP A 122 -1.95 -9.34 14.20
C TRP A 122 -0.89 -8.27 13.92
N ASP A 123 -0.09 -7.90 14.91
CA ASP A 123 0.97 -6.90 14.76
C ASP A 123 2.08 -7.43 13.84
N VAL A 124 2.42 -8.71 13.99
CA VAL A 124 3.39 -9.41 13.15
C VAL A 124 2.89 -9.47 11.71
N ALA A 125 1.64 -9.90 11.49
CA ALA A 125 1.03 -9.94 10.17
C ALA A 125 0.95 -8.55 9.54
N SER A 126 0.55 -7.53 10.30
CA SER A 126 0.48 -6.15 9.82
C SER A 126 1.83 -5.59 9.39
N LYS A 127 2.91 -5.95 10.10
CA LYS A 127 4.26 -5.55 9.73
C LYS A 127 4.80 -6.32 8.51
N LEU A 128 4.56 -7.62 8.45
CA LEU A 128 5.08 -8.52 7.42
C LEU A 128 4.34 -8.35 6.08
N LEU A 129 3.00 -8.35 6.14
CA LEU A 129 2.12 -8.24 4.98
C LEU A 129 1.86 -6.77 4.56
N GLY A 130 2.10 -5.81 5.45
CA GLY A 130 1.97 -4.38 5.21
C GLY A 130 0.61 -3.79 5.64
N GLN A 131 0.53 -2.45 5.75
CA GLN A 131 -0.58 -1.74 6.41
C GLN A 131 -2.00 -2.04 5.88
N PHE A 132 -2.14 -2.42 4.62
CA PHE A 132 -3.43 -2.69 3.98
C PHE A 132 -3.62 -4.17 3.63
N TRP A 133 -3.00 -5.07 4.39
CA TRP A 133 -3.07 -6.50 4.10
C TRP A 133 -4.48 -7.08 4.21
N THR A 134 -5.34 -6.48 5.05
CA THR A 134 -6.75 -6.83 5.26
C THR A 134 -7.63 -6.58 4.04
N ASP A 135 -7.19 -5.75 3.10
CA ASP A 135 -7.94 -5.44 1.87
C ASP A 135 -7.80 -6.54 0.80
N ASN A 136 -7.01 -7.58 1.08
CA ASN A 136 -6.84 -8.72 0.19
C ASN A 136 -7.93 -9.78 0.45
N VAL A 137 -8.37 -10.44 -0.61
CA VAL A 137 -9.37 -11.53 -0.52
C VAL A 137 -8.84 -12.67 0.36
N ASP A 138 -7.54 -12.97 0.24
CA ASP A 138 -6.87 -14.05 0.97
C ASP A 138 -6.18 -13.53 2.25
N ALA A 139 -6.65 -12.42 2.82
CA ALA A 139 -6.02 -11.81 3.98
C ALA A 139 -5.96 -12.77 5.18
N PHE A 140 -7.10 -13.39 5.50
CA PHE A 140 -7.21 -14.30 6.65
C PHE A 140 -6.37 -15.56 6.47
N ASP A 141 -6.33 -16.15 5.27
CA ASP A 141 -5.45 -17.29 4.97
C ASP A 141 -3.97 -16.98 5.25
N ARG A 142 -3.54 -15.73 5.00
CA ARG A 142 -2.18 -15.28 5.30
C ARG A 142 -1.96 -15.02 6.79
N LEU A 143 -2.98 -14.56 7.51
CA LEU A 143 -2.91 -14.44 8.97
C LEU A 143 -2.74 -15.84 9.58
N ASP A 144 -3.52 -16.82 9.14
CA ASP A 144 -3.44 -18.21 9.59
C ASP A 144 -2.04 -18.80 9.34
N GLN A 145 -1.43 -18.49 8.20
CA GLN A 145 -0.03 -18.89 7.92
C GLN A 145 0.97 -18.25 8.90
N VAL A 146 0.77 -16.99 9.27
CA VAL A 146 1.62 -16.30 10.26
C VAL A 146 1.41 -16.90 11.64
N GLU A 147 0.18 -17.19 12.04
CA GLU A 147 -0.15 -17.84 13.31
C GLU A 147 0.44 -19.24 13.40
N ALA A 148 0.25 -20.07 12.37
CA ALA A 148 0.84 -21.40 12.29
C ALA A 148 2.38 -21.35 12.38
N MET A 149 3.02 -20.36 11.77
CA MET A 149 4.47 -20.17 11.89
C MET A 149 4.89 -19.73 13.29
N LEU A 150 4.11 -18.86 13.95
CA LEU A 150 4.38 -18.43 15.32
C LEU A 150 4.22 -19.58 16.32
N ASP A 151 3.21 -20.43 16.12
CA ASP A 151 3.02 -21.62 16.94
C ASP A 151 4.14 -22.64 16.71
N ALA A 152 4.59 -22.85 15.47
CA ALA A 152 5.77 -23.67 15.18
C ALA A 152 7.06 -23.12 15.83
N LEU A 153 7.24 -21.79 15.85
CA LEU A 153 8.36 -21.13 16.53
C LEU A 153 8.29 -21.29 18.06
N GLU A 154 7.09 -21.38 18.61
CA GLU A 154 6.87 -21.70 20.03
C GLU A 154 7.22 -23.16 20.34
N GLU A 155 6.78 -24.11 19.52
CA GLU A 155 7.14 -25.53 19.66
C GLU A 155 8.66 -25.74 19.61
N LEU A 156 9.35 -24.99 18.74
CA LEU A 156 10.80 -24.99 18.64
C LEU A 156 11.49 -24.26 19.81
N GLY A 157 10.74 -23.58 20.67
CA GLY A 157 11.25 -22.79 21.80
C GLY A 157 12.00 -21.53 21.39
N GLU A 158 11.83 -21.05 20.17
CA GLU A 158 12.46 -19.82 19.65
C GLU A 158 11.66 -18.57 20.04
N VAL A 159 10.36 -18.76 20.24
CA VAL A 159 9.43 -17.77 20.75
C VAL A 159 8.70 -18.37 21.95
N LYS A 160 8.23 -17.53 22.86
CA LYS A 160 7.37 -17.90 23.99
C LYS A 160 6.07 -17.12 23.89
N LYS A 161 4.94 -17.81 23.98
CA LYS A 161 3.61 -17.19 24.00
C LYS A 161 3.25 -16.81 25.44
N ASN A 162 2.72 -15.61 25.62
CA ASN A 162 2.17 -15.12 26.89
C ASN A 162 0.79 -14.51 26.60
N GLY A 163 -0.25 -15.33 26.72
CA GLY A 163 -1.59 -14.98 26.26
C GLY A 163 -1.62 -14.80 24.73
N ALA A 164 -2.01 -13.62 24.27
CA ALA A 164 -2.04 -13.28 22.84
C ALA A 164 -0.69 -12.75 22.29
N ARG A 165 0.33 -12.60 23.15
CA ARG A 165 1.58 -11.91 22.80
C ARG A 165 2.75 -12.88 22.68
N TYR A 166 3.71 -12.52 21.84
CA TYR A 166 4.88 -13.34 21.52
C TYR A 166 6.20 -12.66 21.95
N LEU A 167 7.06 -13.42 22.60
CA LEU A 167 8.39 -12.97 23.06
C LEU A 167 9.48 -13.86 22.46
N VAL A 168 10.47 -13.26 21.78
CA VAL A 168 11.64 -14.00 21.31
C VAL A 168 12.48 -14.47 22.50
N THR A 169 12.84 -15.75 22.52
CA THR A 169 13.69 -16.36 23.56
C THR A 169 15.17 -16.19 23.22
N GLY A 170 16.06 -16.51 24.17
CA GLY A 170 17.50 -16.56 23.89
C GLY A 170 17.86 -17.54 22.78
N LYS A 171 17.13 -18.67 22.67
CA LYS A 171 17.26 -19.63 21.58
C LYS A 171 16.87 -19.01 20.25
N GLY A 172 15.77 -18.26 20.19
CA GLY A 172 15.36 -17.54 18.97
C GLY A 172 16.38 -16.50 18.52
N ILE A 173 17.04 -15.80 19.46
CA ILE A 173 18.13 -14.87 19.11
C ILE A 173 19.32 -15.63 18.51
N ALA A 174 19.71 -16.75 19.10
CA ALA A 174 20.80 -17.58 18.58
C ALA A 174 20.47 -18.13 17.18
N SER A 175 19.24 -18.59 16.96
CA SER A 175 18.76 -19.06 15.66
C SER A 175 18.77 -17.95 14.60
N LEU A 176 18.39 -16.72 14.95
CA LEU A 176 18.49 -15.58 14.04
C LEU A 176 19.95 -15.31 13.63
N SER A 177 20.87 -15.30 14.60
CA SER A 177 22.30 -15.09 14.32
C SER A 177 22.90 -16.22 13.47
N GLN A 178 22.51 -17.47 13.74
CA GLN A 178 22.94 -18.61 12.93
C GLN A 178 22.44 -18.49 11.49
N TYR A 179 21.16 -18.13 11.31
CA TYR A 179 20.58 -17.93 9.99
C TYR A 179 21.29 -16.81 9.22
N GLU A 180 21.54 -15.65 9.85
CA GLU A 180 22.29 -14.55 9.25
C GLU A 180 23.71 -14.98 8.82
N GLU A 181 24.37 -15.79 9.63
CA GLU A 181 25.70 -16.31 9.32
C GLU A 181 25.68 -17.31 8.16
N GLU A 182 24.71 -18.22 8.14
CA GLU A 182 24.49 -19.18 7.05
C GLU A 182 24.18 -18.46 5.73
N GLU A 183 23.34 -17.42 5.75
CA GLU A 183 23.03 -16.60 4.59
C GLU A 183 24.26 -15.85 4.08
N ARG A 184 25.11 -15.34 4.99
CA ARG A 184 26.39 -14.72 4.63
C ARG A 184 27.33 -15.74 3.98
N LYS A 185 27.50 -16.92 4.58
CA LYS A 185 28.34 -18.00 4.03
C LYS A 185 27.83 -18.46 2.66
N HIS A 186 26.52 -18.57 2.49
CA HIS A 186 25.91 -18.95 1.21
C HIS A 186 26.20 -17.89 0.14
N ARG A 187 26.04 -16.60 0.46
CA ARG A 187 26.40 -15.49 -0.46
C ARG A 187 27.88 -15.50 -0.84
N GLU A 188 28.77 -15.73 0.11
CA GLU A 188 30.22 -15.82 -0.14
C GLU A 188 30.56 -17.03 -1.01
N SER A 189 29.97 -18.20 -0.72
CA SER A 189 30.12 -19.41 -1.53
C SER A 189 29.65 -19.18 -2.97
N MET A 190 28.51 -18.52 -3.17
CA MET A 190 28.00 -18.19 -4.51
C MET A 190 28.94 -17.27 -5.29
N LYS A 191 29.55 -16.28 -4.63
CA LYS A 191 30.57 -15.41 -5.25
C LYS A 191 31.81 -16.23 -5.66
N ASN A 192 32.29 -17.09 -4.77
CA ASN A 192 33.45 -17.94 -5.05
C ASN A 192 33.18 -18.93 -6.19
N GLN A 193 32.02 -19.59 -6.20
CA GLN A 193 31.62 -20.47 -7.28
C GLN A 193 31.50 -19.73 -8.62
N ASN A 194 31.06 -18.48 -8.62
CA ASN A 194 31.01 -17.68 -9.83
C ASN A 194 32.41 -17.32 -10.34
N ALA A 195 33.35 -16.99 -9.43
CA ALA A 195 34.75 -16.77 -9.79
C ALA A 195 35.41 -18.03 -10.35
N ILE A 196 35.17 -19.19 -9.73
CA ILE A 196 35.66 -20.49 -10.21
C ILE A 196 35.11 -20.79 -11.61
N ARG A 197 33.81 -20.63 -11.84
CA ARG A 197 33.19 -20.81 -13.17
C ARG A 197 33.88 -19.96 -14.22
N TRP A 198 34.16 -18.70 -13.91
CA TRP A 198 34.83 -17.79 -14.83
C TRP A 198 36.26 -18.23 -15.13
N LEU A 199 37.01 -18.65 -14.10
CA LEU A 199 38.37 -19.16 -14.24
C LEU A 199 38.41 -20.46 -15.07
N THR A 200 37.46 -21.37 -14.87
CA THR A 200 37.33 -22.59 -15.68
C THR A 200 37.11 -22.27 -17.15
N VAL A 201 36.30 -21.26 -17.48
CA VAL A 201 36.07 -20.81 -18.87
C VAL A 201 37.37 -20.29 -19.49
N ILE A 202 38.14 -19.46 -18.77
CA ILE A 202 39.44 -18.97 -19.25
C ILE A 202 40.38 -20.14 -19.51
N MET A 203 40.48 -21.09 -18.57
CA MET A 203 41.36 -22.25 -18.69
C MET A 203 40.99 -23.13 -19.90
N ALA A 204 39.69 -23.33 -20.14
CA ALA A 204 39.23 -24.06 -21.31
C ALA A 204 39.65 -23.37 -22.63
N ILE A 205 39.53 -22.04 -22.69
CA ILE A 205 39.98 -21.26 -23.86
C ILE A 205 41.50 -21.34 -24.02
N ALA A 206 42.27 -21.19 -22.93
CA ALA A 206 43.72 -21.30 -22.97
C ALA A 206 44.19 -22.67 -23.45
N ALA A 207 43.53 -23.75 -23.00
CA ALA A 207 43.82 -25.11 -23.46
C ALA A 207 43.52 -25.30 -24.95
N LEU A 208 42.41 -24.74 -25.46
CA LEU A 208 42.07 -24.78 -26.89
C LEU A 208 43.07 -24.01 -27.76
N LEU A 209 43.58 -22.88 -27.25
CA LEU A 209 44.65 -22.11 -27.90
C LEU A 209 45.97 -22.89 -27.91
N GLN A 210 46.36 -23.50 -26.78
CA GLN A 210 47.59 -24.30 -26.66
C GLN A 210 47.55 -25.54 -27.56
N ALA A 211 46.39 -26.18 -27.69
CA ALA A 211 46.18 -27.31 -28.58
C ALA A 211 46.10 -26.91 -30.08
N LYS A 212 46.24 -25.61 -30.41
CA LYS A 212 46.10 -25.06 -31.77
C LYS A 212 44.77 -25.40 -32.45
N VAL A 213 43.74 -25.73 -31.67
CA VAL A 213 42.38 -25.98 -32.18
C VAL A 213 41.77 -24.67 -32.69
N ILE A 214 42.16 -23.53 -32.09
CA ILE A 214 41.78 -22.18 -32.49
C ILE A 214 43.04 -21.44 -32.92
N ASN A 215 43.12 -21.03 -34.20
CA ASN A 215 44.20 -20.17 -34.69
C ASN A 215 43.84 -18.71 -34.44
N LEU A 216 44.57 -18.03 -33.55
CA LEU A 216 44.49 -16.58 -33.42
C LEU A 216 45.21 -15.92 -34.61
N PRO A 217 44.62 -14.92 -35.29
CA PRO A 217 45.30 -14.17 -36.34
C PRO A 217 46.55 -13.47 -35.75
N ALA A 218 47.62 -13.40 -36.55
CA ALA A 218 48.99 -13.05 -36.16
C ALA A 218 49.19 -11.67 -35.49
N LEU A 219 48.13 -10.88 -35.30
CA LEU A 219 48.16 -9.57 -34.63
C LEU A 219 48.32 -9.66 -33.11
N LEU A 220 48.05 -10.82 -32.50
CA LEU A 220 48.28 -11.08 -31.07
C LEU A 220 49.59 -11.85 -30.82
N ASN A 221 50.51 -11.86 -31.78
CA ASN A 221 51.84 -12.41 -31.58
C ASN A 221 52.65 -11.45 -30.71
N ILE A 222 52.56 -11.61 -29.38
CA ILE A 222 53.44 -10.93 -28.44
C ILE A 222 54.84 -11.51 -28.66
N LYS A 223 55.58 -10.86 -29.56
CA LYS A 223 57.00 -11.11 -29.78
C LYS A 223 57.69 -10.89 -28.43
N ALA A 224 58.13 -12.01 -27.84
CA ALA A 224 58.95 -12.18 -26.64
C ALA A 224 59.23 -10.91 -25.81
N TRP A 225 58.77 -10.93 -24.55
CA TRP A 225 59.22 -9.97 -23.54
C TRP A 225 60.74 -10.12 -23.33
N PRO A 226 61.53 -9.02 -23.28
CA PRO A 226 62.97 -9.10 -23.45
C PRO A 226 63.69 -9.36 -22.13
N TRP A 227 63.85 -10.63 -21.75
CA TRP A 227 65.02 -11.13 -21.01
C TRP A 227 65.18 -12.63 -21.24
#